data_AF-A0A9D6E5A4-F1
#
_entry.id   AF-A0A9D6E5A4-F1
#
_cell.length_a   1.000
_cell.length_b   1.000
_cell.length_c   1.000
_cell.angle_alpha   90.00
_cell.angle_beta   90.00
_cell.angle_gamma   90.00
#
_symmetry.space_group_name_H-M   'P 1'
#
loop_
_entity.id
_entity.type
_entity.pdbx_description
1 polymer ?
#
loop_
_entity_poly.entity_id
_entity_poly.type
_entity_poly.pdbx_seq_one_letter_code
_entity_poly.pdbx_strand_id
1 'polypeptide(L)'
;AIRVGSEIYVVAEALLASFVDNLKLPAPEIIGKVNGKALEGAHCRHPFLDRDSVLVVQSYVTMDQGTGCVHTAPGHGQDDYEAALAYHLPILVPVDNLGFLTEEAGPFAGLFIEDANPKIIEHLQKVGFLLGAAKIIHSTCSLPGDGTVVCECGCQ
;
A
#
# COMPACT_ATOMS: atom_id res chain seq x y z
N ALA A 1 13.86 -4.92 -12.00
CA ALA A 1 14.63 -4.03 -11.12
C ALA A 1 15.23 -2.92 -11.96
N ILE A 2 15.06 -1.69 -11.51
CA ILE A 2 15.57 -0.49 -12.16
C ILE A 2 16.46 0.30 -11.20
N ARG A 3 17.47 0.99 -11.72
CA ARG A 3 18.31 1.91 -10.97
C ARG A 3 17.98 3.34 -11.37
N VAL A 4 17.80 4.19 -10.35
CA VAL A 4 17.55 5.63 -10.50
C VAL A 4 18.43 6.35 -9.48
N GLY A 5 19.51 6.98 -9.95
CA GLY A 5 20.52 7.55 -9.06
C GLY A 5 21.19 6.47 -8.20
N SER A 6 21.13 6.61 -6.87
CA SER A 6 21.65 5.63 -5.90
C SER A 6 20.67 4.52 -5.54
N GLU A 7 19.38 4.67 -5.89
CA GLU A 7 18.33 3.78 -5.45
C GLU A 7 18.01 2.70 -6.48
N ILE A 8 17.54 1.55 -5.99
CA ILE A 8 17.08 0.43 -6.81
C ILE A 8 15.62 0.15 -6.47
N TYR A 9 14.78 0.13 -7.51
CA TYR A 9 13.36 -0.18 -7.38
C TYR A 9 13.02 -1.49 -8.08
N VAL A 10 12.09 -2.23 -7.47
CA VAL A 10 11.41 -3.36 -8.12
C VAL A 10 10.01 -2.89 -8.49
N VAL A 11 9.69 -3.00 -9.79
CA VAL A 11 8.41 -2.61 -10.38
C VAL A 11 8.06 -3.65 -11.42
N ALA A 12 6.77 -3.93 -11.59
CA ALA A 12 6.30 -4.80 -12.66
C ALA A 12 6.65 -4.19 -14.03
N GLU A 13 7.13 -5.02 -14.94
CA GLU A 13 7.61 -4.56 -16.27
C GLU A 13 6.52 -3.82 -17.05
N ALA A 14 5.28 -4.32 -17.01
CA ALA A 14 4.14 -3.70 -17.69
C ALA A 14 3.79 -2.30 -17.15
N LEU A 15 4.14 -2.01 -15.88
CA LEU A 15 3.81 -0.76 -15.20
C LEU A 15 4.98 0.23 -15.15
N LEU A 16 6.15 -0.15 -15.68
CA LEU A 16 7.38 0.64 -15.60
C LEU A 16 7.21 2.05 -16.20
N ALA A 17 6.60 2.16 -17.38
CA ALA A 17 6.42 3.45 -18.05
C ALA A 17 5.54 4.40 -17.20
N SER A 18 4.36 3.92 -16.77
CA SER A 18 3.45 4.66 -15.90
C SER A 18 4.11 5.05 -14.57
N PHE A 19 4.88 4.15 -13.97
CA PHE A 19 5.62 4.42 -12.73
C PHE A 19 6.63 5.57 -12.88
N VAL A 20 7.44 5.54 -13.94
CA VAL A 20 8.43 6.60 -14.23
C VAL A 20 7.74 7.93 -14.49
N ASP A 21 6.66 7.93 -15.28
CA ASP A 21 5.94 9.15 -15.65
C ASP A 21 5.24 9.78 -14.43
N ASN A 22 4.54 8.99 -13.63
CA ASN A 22 3.82 9.47 -12.44
C ASN A 22 4.75 10.08 -11.40
N LEU A 23 5.94 9.51 -11.22
CA LEU A 23 6.95 10.00 -10.29
C LEU A 23 7.91 11.01 -10.92
N LYS A 24 7.79 11.29 -12.23
CA LYS A 24 8.68 12.17 -13.00
C LYS A 24 10.15 11.81 -12.81
N LEU A 25 10.45 10.51 -12.76
CA LEU A 25 11.80 10.02 -12.54
C LEU A 25 12.65 10.26 -13.81
N PRO A 26 13.97 10.49 -13.67
CA PRO A 26 14.86 10.46 -14.82
C PRO A 26 14.86 9.05 -15.44
N ALA A 27 15.31 8.97 -16.70
CA ALA A 27 15.34 7.70 -17.43
C ALA A 27 16.05 6.60 -16.60
N PRO A 28 15.33 5.55 -16.18
CA PRO A 28 15.89 4.51 -15.34
C PRO A 28 16.79 3.57 -16.13
N GLU A 29 17.83 3.04 -15.49
CA GLU A 29 18.62 1.94 -16.03
C GLU A 29 17.97 0.60 -15.61
N ILE A 30 17.66 -0.27 -16.57
CA ILE A 30 17.18 -1.62 -16.24
C ILE A 30 18.39 -2.49 -15.90
N ILE A 31 18.48 -2.90 -14.63
CA ILE A 31 19.63 -3.65 -14.11
C ILE A 31 19.38 -5.15 -13.99
N GLY A 32 18.12 -5.57 -14.15
CA GLY A 32 17.77 -7.00 -14.11
C GLY A 32 16.28 -7.25 -14.03
N LYS A 33 15.91 -8.51 -14.25
CA LYS A 33 14.55 -9.03 -14.12
C LYS A 33 14.53 -10.16 -13.12
N VAL A 34 13.45 -10.23 -12.34
CA VAL A 34 13.22 -11.28 -11.35
C VAL A 34 11.78 -11.74 -11.47
N ASN A 35 11.55 -13.05 -11.35
CA ASN A 35 10.21 -13.58 -11.29
C ASN A 35 9.61 -13.23 -9.91
N GLY A 36 8.38 -12.70 -9.85
CA GLY A 36 7.75 -12.34 -8.58
C GLY A 36 7.69 -13.49 -7.58
N LYS A 37 7.52 -14.74 -8.05
CA LYS A 37 7.55 -15.95 -7.21
C LYS A 37 8.89 -16.17 -6.52
N ALA A 38 9.99 -15.72 -7.12
CA ALA A 38 11.31 -15.81 -6.48
C ALA A 38 11.48 -14.82 -5.32
N LEU A 39 10.57 -13.85 -5.16
CA LEU A 39 10.55 -12.90 -4.04
C LEU A 39 9.63 -13.34 -2.90
N GLU A 40 8.91 -14.45 -3.06
CA GLU A 40 8.01 -14.99 -2.05
C GLU A 40 8.75 -15.28 -0.74
N GLY A 41 8.21 -14.81 0.38
CA GLY A 41 8.79 -14.96 1.70
C GLY A 41 9.95 -14.00 2.00
N ALA A 42 10.34 -13.12 1.08
CA ALA A 42 11.35 -12.12 1.37
C ALA A 42 10.85 -11.10 2.41
N HIS A 43 11.77 -10.63 3.26
CA HIS A 43 11.48 -9.64 4.29
C HIS A 43 11.75 -8.23 3.78
N CYS A 44 10.79 -7.34 3.98
CA CYS A 44 10.89 -5.91 3.73
C CYS A 44 10.76 -5.16 5.05
N ARG A 45 11.63 -4.18 5.28
CA ARG A 45 11.52 -3.32 6.47
C ARG A 45 10.29 -2.42 6.36
N HIS A 46 9.48 -2.34 7.41
CA HIS A 46 8.39 -1.37 7.47
C HIS A 46 8.95 0.06 7.54
N PRO A 47 8.35 1.05 6.84
CA PRO A 47 8.95 2.38 6.67
C PRO A 47 9.16 3.17 7.97
N PHE A 48 8.36 2.90 9.02
CA PHE A 48 8.44 3.64 10.29
C PHE A 48 8.14 2.81 11.55
N LEU A 49 7.78 1.54 11.41
CA LEU A 49 7.57 0.65 12.56
C LEU A 49 8.75 -0.32 12.62
N ASP A 50 9.19 -0.69 13.80
CA ASP A 50 10.28 -1.65 13.97
C ASP A 50 9.75 -3.09 13.79
N ARG A 51 9.35 -3.41 12.56
CA ARG A 51 8.85 -4.73 12.15
C ARG A 51 9.18 -5.00 10.68
N ASP A 52 9.19 -6.28 10.35
CA ASP A 52 9.25 -6.74 8.97
C ASP A 52 7.85 -6.92 8.38
N SER A 53 7.75 -6.65 7.10
CA SER A 53 6.66 -7.09 6.22
C SER A 53 7.17 -8.24 5.36
N VAL A 54 6.37 -9.28 5.18
CA VAL A 54 6.71 -10.43 4.35
C VAL A 54 6.09 -10.25 2.96
N LEU A 55 6.85 -10.51 1.91
CA LEU A 55 6.32 -10.55 0.56
C LEU A 55 5.56 -11.84 0.32
N VAL A 56 4.29 -11.71 -0.08
CA VAL A 56 3.42 -12.82 -0.46
C VAL A 56 3.08 -12.73 -1.94
N VAL A 57 2.78 -13.86 -2.56
CA VAL A 57 2.41 -13.92 -3.97
C VAL A 57 0.92 -14.18 -4.06
N GLN A 58 0.20 -13.27 -4.71
CA GLN A 58 -1.26 -13.38 -4.84
C GLN A 58 -1.71 -13.18 -6.28
N SER A 59 -2.73 -13.93 -6.69
CA SER A 59 -3.25 -13.91 -8.05
C SER A 59 -4.18 -12.73 -8.35
N TYR A 60 -4.69 -12.06 -7.31
CA TYR A 60 -5.54 -10.87 -7.47
C TYR A 60 -4.75 -9.61 -7.86
N VAL A 61 -3.42 -9.65 -7.80
CA VAL A 61 -2.58 -8.50 -8.19
C VAL A 61 -2.64 -8.33 -9.71
N THR A 62 -3.19 -7.21 -10.15
CA THR A 62 -3.36 -6.90 -11.56
C THR A 62 -2.19 -6.06 -12.11
N MET A 63 -2.13 -5.91 -13.43
CA MET A 63 -1.03 -5.20 -14.14
C MET A 63 -1.50 -3.90 -14.77
N ASP A 64 -2.63 -3.39 -14.28
CA ASP A 64 -3.39 -2.30 -14.89
C ASP A 64 -3.12 -0.98 -14.18
N GLN A 65 -2.84 -1.02 -12.88
CA GLN A 65 -2.61 0.17 -12.05
C GLN A 65 -1.54 -0.08 -10.97
N GLY A 66 -0.95 1.02 -10.48
CA GLY A 66 0.04 0.99 -9.41
C GLY A 66 1.43 0.56 -9.89
N THR A 67 2.10 -0.28 -9.11
CA THR A 67 3.49 -0.72 -9.33
C THR A 67 3.63 -2.21 -9.58
N GLY A 68 2.53 -2.97 -9.44
CA GLY A 68 2.54 -4.43 -9.37
C GLY A 68 2.93 -4.98 -7.99
N CYS A 69 3.14 -4.11 -7.00
CA CYS A 69 3.23 -4.46 -5.58
C CYS A 69 2.03 -3.85 -4.85
N VAL A 70 1.29 -4.68 -4.12
CA VAL A 70 0.10 -4.27 -3.37
C VAL A 70 0.41 -4.32 -1.88
N HIS A 71 0.01 -3.28 -1.16
CA HIS A 71 0.06 -3.28 0.31
C HIS A 71 -1.10 -4.10 0.85
N THR A 72 -0.80 -5.11 1.67
CA THR A 72 -1.80 -5.97 2.30
C THR A 72 -2.11 -5.47 3.72
N ALA A 73 -3.38 -5.20 4.00
CA ALA A 73 -3.92 -4.81 5.29
C ALA A 73 -5.05 -5.78 5.71
N PRO A 74 -4.74 -6.90 6.38
CA PRO A 74 -5.68 -8.02 6.58
C PRO A 74 -6.97 -7.67 7.34
N GLY A 75 -6.94 -6.60 8.14
CA GLY A 75 -8.11 -6.09 8.86
C GLY A 75 -9.06 -5.21 8.03
N HIS A 76 -8.71 -4.90 6.77
CA HIS A 76 -9.36 -3.84 5.98
C HIS A 76 -9.77 -4.27 4.57
N GLY A 77 -9.53 -5.52 4.17
CA GLY A 77 -9.92 -6.04 2.86
C GLY A 77 -10.08 -7.56 2.86
N GLN A 78 -11.05 -8.06 2.10
CA GLN A 78 -11.33 -9.50 2.01
C GLN A 78 -10.15 -10.27 1.40
N ASP A 79 -9.62 -9.79 0.28
CA ASP A 79 -8.48 -10.41 -0.41
C ASP A 79 -7.21 -10.42 0.46
N ASP A 80 -7.02 -9.35 1.26
CA ASP A 80 -5.91 -9.23 2.20
C ASP A 80 -6.06 -10.20 3.39
N TYR A 81 -7.28 -10.37 3.88
CA TYR A 81 -7.61 -11.32 4.94
C TYR A 81 -7.34 -12.77 4.49
N GLU A 82 -7.82 -13.15 3.30
CA GLU A 82 -7.58 -14.48 2.74
C GLU A 82 -6.09 -14.74 2.50
N ALA A 83 -5.36 -13.73 2.00
CA ALA A 83 -3.91 -13.80 1.86
C ALA A 83 -3.22 -14.00 3.21
N ALA A 84 -3.63 -13.26 4.25
CA ALA A 84 -3.08 -13.42 5.59
C ALA A 84 -3.32 -14.80 6.18
N LEU A 85 -4.52 -15.37 5.99
CA LEU A 85 -4.81 -16.74 6.43
C LEU A 85 -3.92 -17.77 5.73
N ALA A 86 -3.77 -17.68 4.41
CA ALA A 86 -2.96 -18.61 3.64
C ALA A 86 -1.47 -18.59 4.07
N TYR A 87 -0.95 -17.41 4.38
CA TYR A 87 0.44 -17.20 4.78
C TYR A 87 0.64 -17.14 6.31
N HIS A 88 -0.41 -17.41 7.10
CA HIS A 88 -0.38 -17.38 8.57
C HIS A 88 0.13 -16.04 9.13
N LEU A 89 -0.23 -14.93 8.49
CA LEU A 89 0.13 -13.59 8.91
C LEU A 89 -0.80 -13.09 10.04
N PRO A 90 -0.31 -12.23 10.96
CA PRO A 90 -1.16 -11.59 11.95
C PRO A 90 -2.25 -10.74 11.30
N ILE A 91 -3.48 -10.87 11.79
CA ILE A 91 -4.59 -10.02 11.39
C ILE A 91 -4.59 -8.80 12.31
N LEU A 92 -4.21 -7.64 11.75
CA LEU A 92 -4.09 -6.39 12.49
C LEU A 92 -5.22 -5.43 12.11
N VAL A 93 -5.79 -4.77 13.11
CA VAL A 93 -6.82 -3.74 12.96
C VAL A 93 -6.41 -2.54 13.82
N PRO A 94 -5.55 -1.63 13.32
CA PRO A 94 -5.01 -0.52 14.11
C PRO A 94 -5.99 0.65 14.26
N VAL A 95 -7.30 0.38 14.28
CA VAL A 95 -8.38 1.37 14.41
C VAL A 95 -9.49 0.82 15.30
N ASP A 96 -10.04 1.66 16.17
CA ASP A 96 -11.15 1.31 17.03
C ASP A 96 -12.52 1.50 16.34
N ASN A 97 -13.60 1.14 17.04
CA ASN A 97 -14.98 1.24 16.54
C ASN A 97 -15.46 2.68 16.34
N LEU A 98 -14.69 3.68 16.76
CA LEU A 98 -15.00 5.11 16.62
C LEU A 98 -14.14 5.78 15.52
N GLY A 99 -13.25 5.03 14.86
CA GLY A 99 -12.37 5.56 13.83
C GLY A 99 -11.10 6.23 14.38
N PHE A 100 -10.71 5.94 15.62
CA PHE A 100 -9.43 6.38 16.19
C PHE A 100 -8.38 5.30 16.08
N LEU A 101 -7.17 5.69 15.72
CA LEU A 101 -6.04 4.79 15.62
C LEU A 101 -5.64 4.26 17.00
N THR A 102 -5.46 2.94 17.12
CA THR A 102 -5.04 2.28 18.37
C THR A 102 -3.52 2.40 18.57
N GLU A 103 -3.01 1.91 19.70
CA GLU A 103 -1.57 1.83 19.99
C GLU A 103 -0.78 1.05 18.92
N GLU A 104 -1.42 0.14 18.18
CA GLU A 104 -0.82 -0.60 17.08
C GLU A 104 -0.40 0.28 15.90
N ALA A 105 -0.96 1.50 15.79
CA ALA A 105 -0.56 2.50 14.81
C ALA A 105 0.74 3.23 15.17
N GLY A 106 1.33 2.95 16.34
CA GLY A 106 2.58 3.53 16.81
C GLY A 106 2.49 5.05 16.98
N PRO A 107 3.32 5.86 16.28
CA PRO A 107 3.38 7.32 16.47
C PRO A 107 2.08 8.06 16.10
N PHE A 108 1.11 7.37 15.51
CA PHE A 108 -0.17 7.94 15.09
C PHE A 108 -1.34 7.54 15.99
N ALA A 109 -1.09 6.79 17.07
CA ALA A 109 -2.11 6.39 18.03
C ALA A 109 -2.89 7.59 18.58
N GLY A 110 -4.21 7.42 18.74
CA GLY A 110 -5.15 8.44 19.22
C GLY A 110 -5.59 9.47 18.18
N LEU A 111 -5.09 9.41 16.95
CA LEU A 111 -5.58 10.25 15.87
C LEU A 111 -6.83 9.67 15.22
N PHE A 112 -7.76 10.53 14.82
CA PHE A 112 -8.85 10.13 13.95
C PHE A 112 -8.31 9.81 12.55
N ILE A 113 -8.87 8.80 11.87
CA ILE A 113 -8.34 8.30 10.58
C ILE A 113 -8.12 9.39 9.52
N GLU A 114 -9.02 10.38 9.43
CA GLU A 114 -8.89 11.47 8.46
C GLU A 114 -7.74 12.42 8.78
N ASP A 115 -7.50 12.67 10.07
CA ASP A 115 -6.41 13.52 10.56
C ASP A 115 -5.05 12.82 10.50
N ALA A 116 -5.04 11.49 10.50
CA ALA A 116 -3.83 10.69 10.45
C ALA A 116 -3.18 10.71 9.06
N ASN A 117 -3.98 10.67 7.98
CA ASN A 117 -3.50 10.62 6.60
C ASN A 117 -2.44 11.70 6.26
N PRO A 118 -2.68 13.01 6.46
CA PRO A 118 -1.67 14.03 6.16
C PRO A 118 -0.41 13.89 7.04
N LYS A 119 -0.56 13.46 8.30
CA LYS A 119 0.57 13.27 9.22
C LYS A 119 1.44 12.07 8.84
N ILE A 120 0.83 10.99 8.35
CA ILE A 120 1.55 9.81 7.85
C ILE A 120 2.36 10.20 6.60
N ILE A 121 1.77 10.95 5.67
CA ILE A 121 2.47 11.44 4.47
C ILE A 121 3.67 12.31 4.87
N GLU A 122 3.47 13.27 5.78
CA GLU A 122 4.55 14.13 6.28
C GLU A 122 5.67 13.32 6.94
N HIS A 123 5.32 12.30 7.72
CA HIS A 123 6.29 11.42 8.35
C HIS A 123 7.09 10.62 7.32
N LEU A 124 6.42 9.96 6.37
CA LEU A 124 7.07 9.19 5.29
C LEU A 124 8.01 10.07 4.46
N GLN A 125 7.64 11.32 4.22
CA GLN A 125 8.50 12.30 3.57
C GLN A 125 9.74 12.62 4.41
N LYS A 126 9.58 12.84 5.73
CA LYS A 126 10.70 13.12 6.64
C LYS A 126 11.68 11.94 6.75
N VAL A 127 11.18 10.71 6.75
CA VAL A 127 12.03 9.50 6.83
C VAL A 127 12.57 9.04 5.47
N GLY A 128 12.23 9.72 4.37
CA GLY A 128 12.75 9.41 3.03
C GLY A 128 12.11 8.19 2.36
N PHE A 129 10.97 7.69 2.86
CA PHE A 129 10.25 6.54 2.30
C PHE A 129 9.07 6.92 1.41
N LEU A 130 8.88 8.22 1.12
CA LEU A 130 7.84 8.71 0.21
C LEU A 130 8.45 9.05 -1.16
N LEU A 131 8.08 8.29 -2.21
CA LEU A 131 8.52 8.57 -3.58
C LEU A 131 7.69 9.66 -4.27
N GLY A 132 6.40 9.72 -3.96
CA GLY A 132 5.49 10.71 -4.52
C GLY A 132 4.14 10.69 -3.81
N ALA A 133 3.43 11.81 -3.88
CA ALA A 133 2.08 11.96 -3.35
C ALA A 133 1.23 12.71 -4.36
N ALA A 134 0.03 12.22 -4.62
CA ALA A 134 -0.94 12.84 -5.51
C ALA A 134 -2.36 12.64 -4.94
N LYS A 135 -3.24 13.61 -5.20
CA LYS A 135 -4.66 13.47 -4.88
C LYS A 135 -5.36 12.81 -6.06
N ILE A 136 -5.94 11.65 -5.83
CA ILE A 136 -6.72 10.90 -6.82
C ILE A 136 -8.20 11.04 -6.45
N ILE A 137 -9.03 11.37 -7.44
CA ILE A 137 -10.49 11.43 -7.26
C ILE A 137 -11.06 10.15 -7.87
N HIS A 138 -11.67 9.32 -7.03
CA HIS A 138 -12.36 8.10 -7.44
C HIS A 138 -13.63 7.92 -6.61
N SER A 139 -14.57 7.12 -7.11
CA SER A 139 -15.79 6.79 -6.39
C SER A 139 -15.48 5.81 -5.25
N THR A 140 -16.01 6.09 -4.06
CA THR A 140 -15.90 5.22 -2.89
C THR A 140 -17.29 4.98 -2.34
N CYS A 141 -17.56 3.82 -1.74
CA CYS A 141 -18.82 3.63 -1.04
C CYS A 141 -18.83 4.54 0.19
N SER A 142 -19.91 5.30 0.36
CA SER A 142 -20.10 6.16 1.54
C SER A 142 -21.46 5.88 2.16
N LEU A 143 -21.54 6.00 3.49
CA LEU A 143 -22.81 5.99 4.20
C LEU A 143 -23.34 7.43 4.20
N PRO A 144 -24.50 7.74 3.60
CA PRO A 144 -25.25 8.92 3.96
C PRO A 144 -25.70 8.80 5.42
N GLY A 145 -26.07 9.94 6.02
CA GLY A 145 -26.50 10.01 7.42
C GLY A 145 -27.77 9.21 7.77
N ASP A 146 -28.34 8.46 6.82
CA ASP A 146 -29.47 7.54 6.98
C ASP A 146 -29.03 6.08 7.22
N GLY A 147 -27.73 5.79 7.17
CA GLY A 147 -27.18 4.44 7.39
C GLY A 147 -27.25 3.50 6.17
N THR A 148 -27.65 4.00 5.00
CA THR A 148 -27.64 3.22 3.75
C THR A 148 -26.22 3.18 3.18
N VAL A 149 -25.64 2.04 2.79
CA VAL A 149 -24.38 2.10 2.02
C VAL A 149 -24.73 2.54 0.60
N VAL A 150 -24.40 3.79 0.24
CA VAL A 150 -24.50 4.25 -1.14
C VAL A 150 -23.17 3.98 -1.80
N CYS A 151 -23.16 2.97 -2.66
CA CYS A 151 -22.09 2.79 -3.61
C CYS A 151 -22.56 3.36 -4.97
N GLU A 152 -21.98 4.49 -5.38
CA GLU A 152 -22.27 5.10 -6.69
C GLU A 152 -21.64 4.33 -7.86
N CYS A 153 -20.86 3.28 -7.58
CA CYS A 153 -20.56 2.26 -8.57
C CYS A 153 -21.78 1.34 -8.67
N GLY A 154 -22.33 1.16 -9.87
CA GLY A 154 -23.34 0.15 -10.14
C GLY A 154 -22.79 -1.28 -9.97
N CYS A 155 -22.45 -1.67 -8.75
CA CYS A 155 -22.10 -3.03 -8.37
C CYS A 155 -23.39 -3.83 -8.20
N GLN A 156 -23.68 -4.65 -9.22
CA GLN A 156 -24.36 -5.94 -9.01
C GLN A 156 -23.44 -6.88 -8.25
#